data_AF-A0A7S3XFB6-F1
#
_entry.id   AF-A0A7S3XFB6-F1
#
_cell.length_a   1.000
_cell.length_b   1.000
_cell.length_c   1.000
_cell.angle_alpha   90.00
_cell.angle_beta   90.00
_cell.angle_gamma   90.00
#
_symmetry.space_group_name_H-M   'P 1'
#
loop_
_entity.id
_entity.type
_entity.pdbx_description
1 polymer ?
#
loop_
_entity_poly.entity_id
_entity_poly.type
_entity_poly.pdbx_seq_one_letter_code
_entity_poly.pdbx_strand_id
1 'polypeptide(L)'
;TRVTELLKLGTLRINAVGLSRGGVAVILLAQMLPQDQPVSQLQLNALLFDPVPGNLVWFARWSLDTLAQRCKDISSCQQLCNVLALYPCDPLPDLAFHAPVLTTYPKTAHCKAREEVLQSI
;
A
#
# COMPACT_ATOMS: atom_id res chain seq x y z
N THR A 1 0.26 3.54 -19.91
CA THR A 1 0.44 4.55 -18.84
C THR A 1 1.87 5.07 -18.87
N ARG A 2 2.22 6.14 -18.14
CA ARG A 2 3.60 6.64 -18.08
C ARG A 2 4.62 5.56 -17.70
N VAL A 3 4.22 4.64 -16.81
CA VAL A 3 5.00 3.46 -16.43
C VAL A 3 5.31 2.57 -17.66
N THR A 4 4.31 2.28 -18.49
CA THR A 4 4.50 1.49 -19.72
C THR A 4 5.48 2.14 -20.70
N GLU A 5 5.49 3.46 -20.79
CA GLU A 5 6.46 4.18 -21.63
C GLU A 5 7.88 4.06 -21.08
N LEU A 6 8.04 4.23 -19.77
CA LEU A 6 9.34 4.10 -19.11
C LEU A 6 9.91 2.69 -19.19
N LEU A 7 9.05 1.65 -19.16
CA LEU A 7 9.47 0.26 -19.36
C LEU A 7 10.09 0.00 -20.74
N LYS A 8 9.71 0.76 -21.78
CA LYS A 8 10.35 0.65 -23.10
C LYS A 8 11.81 1.11 -23.10
N LEU A 9 12.21 1.89 -22.10
CA LEU A 9 13.57 2.39 -21.93
C LEU A 9 14.45 1.42 -21.13
N GLY A 10 13.87 0.38 -20.53
CA GLY A 10 14.57 -0.65 -19.77
C GLY A 10 13.86 -1.02 -18.46
N THR A 11 14.64 -1.53 -17.50
CA THR A 11 14.14 -1.93 -16.19
C THR A 11 13.74 -0.71 -15.36
N LEU A 12 12.57 -0.77 -14.73
CA LEU A 12 12.04 0.28 -13.86
C LEU A 12 11.94 -0.20 -12.41
N ARG A 13 12.56 0.54 -11.50
CA ARG A 13 12.38 0.37 -10.05
C ARG A 13 11.77 1.63 -9.46
N ILE A 14 10.64 1.47 -8.80
CA ILE A 14 9.89 2.55 -8.16
C ILE A 14 10.08 2.40 -6.66
N ASN A 15 10.59 3.45 -6.00
CA ASN A 15 10.61 3.54 -4.55
C ASN A 15 9.60 4.61 -4.14
N ALA A 16 8.56 4.20 -3.45
CA ALA A 16 7.45 5.06 -3.08
C ALA A 16 7.38 5.20 -1.56
N VAL A 17 7.23 6.44 -1.10
CA VAL A 17 7.06 6.79 0.31
C VAL A 17 5.75 7.53 0.44
N GLY A 18 4.89 7.10 1.37
CA GLY A 18 3.59 7.71 1.58
C GLY A 18 3.25 7.82 3.06
N LEU A 19 2.77 8.99 3.48
CA LEU A 19 2.25 9.27 4.82
C LEU A 19 0.73 9.48 4.75
N SER A 20 -0.04 8.91 5.70
CA SER A 20 -1.49 9.11 5.76
C SER A 20 -2.16 8.68 4.44
N ARG A 21 -2.98 9.55 3.84
CA ARG A 21 -3.53 9.32 2.48
C ARG A 21 -2.48 9.13 1.40
N GLY A 22 -1.26 9.65 1.60
CA GLY A 22 -0.12 9.37 0.73
C GLY A 22 0.26 7.88 0.74
N GLY A 23 0.19 7.22 1.89
CA GLY A 23 0.39 5.76 1.98
C GLY A 23 -0.67 5.00 1.18
N VAL A 24 -1.92 5.46 1.25
CA VAL A 24 -3.01 4.92 0.42
C VAL A 24 -2.77 5.16 -1.07
N ALA A 25 -2.24 6.31 -1.47
CA ALA A 25 -1.87 6.56 -2.86
C ALA A 25 -0.79 5.59 -3.36
N VAL A 26 0.18 5.20 -2.52
CA VAL A 26 1.17 4.18 -2.86
C VAL A 26 0.54 2.80 -3.03
N ILE A 27 -0.43 2.44 -2.19
CA ILE A 27 -1.19 1.19 -2.32
C ILE A 27 -1.96 1.18 -3.65
N LEU A 28 -2.64 2.28 -3.99
CA LEU A 28 -3.34 2.41 -5.27
C LEU A 28 -2.38 2.36 -6.47
N LEU A 29 -1.20 2.97 -6.35
CA LEU A 29 -0.16 2.87 -7.38
C LEU A 29 0.20 1.40 -7.63
N ALA A 30 0.40 0.59 -6.58
CA ALA A 30 0.70 -0.82 -6.71
C ALA A 30 -0.38 -1.57 -7.53
N GLN A 31 -1.65 -1.25 -7.31
CA GLN A 31 -2.79 -1.83 -8.04
C GLN A 31 -2.85 -1.38 -9.51
N MET A 32 -2.33 -0.19 -9.83
CA MET A 32 -2.33 0.36 -11.19
C MET A 32 -1.14 -0.09 -12.04
N LEU A 33 -0.11 -0.69 -11.43
CA LEU A 33 1.03 -1.22 -12.17
C LEU A 33 0.61 -2.42 -13.04
N PRO A 34 1.25 -2.64 -14.20
CA PRO A 34 1.00 -3.80 -15.02
C PRO A 34 1.48 -5.08 -14.31
N GLN A 35 0.54 -5.97 -14.00
CA GLN A 35 0.76 -7.13 -13.12
C GLN A 35 1.41 -8.32 -13.81
N ASP A 36 1.38 -8.33 -15.14
CA ASP A 36 1.94 -9.32 -16.05
C ASP A 36 3.45 -9.16 -16.30
N GLN A 37 4.04 -8.04 -15.86
CA GLN A 37 5.45 -7.77 -16.10
C GLN A 37 6.36 -8.61 -15.19
N PRO A 38 7.44 -9.20 -15.72
CA PRO A 38 8.46 -9.84 -14.91
C PRO A 38 9.00 -8.90 -13.84
N VAL A 39 9.16 -9.41 -12.62
CA VAL A 39 9.71 -8.65 -11.48
C VAL A 39 11.14 -8.14 -11.77
N SER A 40 11.87 -8.76 -12.70
CA SER A 40 13.18 -8.28 -13.16
C SER A 40 13.09 -6.99 -14.01
N GLN A 41 11.92 -6.67 -14.54
CA GLN A 41 11.68 -5.50 -15.39
C GLN A 41 10.90 -4.39 -14.66
N LEU A 42 10.00 -4.74 -13.74
CA LEU A 42 9.24 -3.76 -12.96
C LEU A 42 9.20 -4.15 -11.47
N GLN A 43 9.64 -3.23 -10.61
CA GLN A 43 9.60 -3.40 -9.16
C GLN A 43 9.02 -2.16 -8.48
N LEU A 44 8.23 -2.39 -7.43
CA LEU A 44 7.78 -1.37 -6.50
C LEU A 44 8.24 -1.71 -5.09
N ASN A 45 8.97 -0.80 -4.47
CA ASN A 45 9.26 -0.80 -3.05
C ASN A 45 8.43 0.31 -2.40
N ALA A 46 7.83 0.01 -1.24
CA ALA A 46 6.91 0.90 -0.56
C ALA A 46 7.31 1.12 0.90
N LEU A 47 7.29 2.37 1.32
CA LEU A 47 7.31 2.78 2.72
C LEU A 47 5.98 3.45 3.03
N LEU A 48 5.16 2.81 3.87
CA LEU A 48 3.81 3.22 4.20
C LEU A 48 3.78 3.70 5.65
N PHE A 49 3.72 5.01 5.87
CA PHE A 49 3.50 5.58 7.19
C PHE A 49 2.01 5.82 7.40
N ASP A 50 1.41 5.09 8.34
CA ASP A 50 0.04 5.25 8.81
C ASP A 50 -0.97 5.40 7.64
N PRO A 51 -1.13 4.39 6.76
CA PRO A 51 -1.92 4.53 5.53
C PRO A 51 -3.43 4.67 5.82
N VAL A 52 -3.89 5.89 6.03
CA VAL A 52 -5.29 6.21 6.38
C VAL A 52 -6.12 6.57 5.13
N PRO A 53 -7.23 5.87 4.85
CA PRO A 53 -8.09 6.08 3.67
C PRO A 53 -9.08 7.23 3.84
N GLY A 54 -9.29 7.72 5.07
CA GLY A 54 -10.09 8.92 5.36
C GLY A 54 -11.61 8.73 5.33
N ASN A 55 -12.11 7.50 5.18
CA ASN A 55 -13.53 7.15 5.34
C ASN A 55 -13.79 6.49 6.70
N LEU A 56 -15.01 6.62 7.24
CA LEU A 56 -15.43 5.89 8.44
C LEU A 56 -15.22 4.38 8.23
N VAL A 57 -14.41 3.75 9.09
CA VAL A 57 -14.26 2.29 9.15
C VAL A 57 -15.63 1.62 9.33
N TRP A 58 -16.54 2.27 10.05
CA TRP A 58 -17.93 1.83 10.21
C TRP A 58 -18.70 1.79 8.88
N PHE A 59 -18.49 2.72 7.96
CA PHE A 59 -19.16 2.73 6.65
C PHE A 59 -18.59 1.70 5.66
N ALA A 60 -17.35 1.26 5.86
CA ALA A 60 -16.78 0.17 5.06
C ALA A 60 -17.53 -1.17 5.24
N ARG A 61 -18.29 -1.33 6.33
CA ARG A 61 -19.20 -2.49 6.53
C ARG A 61 -20.51 -2.39 5.73
N TRP A 62 -20.91 -1.19 5.30
CA TRP A 62 -22.22 -0.94 4.70
C TRP A 62 -22.16 -0.62 3.20
N SER A 63 -20.97 -0.28 2.68
CA SER A 63 -20.74 -0.07 1.24
C SER A 63 -19.61 -0.98 0.77
N LEU A 64 -19.89 -1.77 -0.27
CA LEU A 64 -18.97 -2.78 -0.82
C LEU A 64 -17.78 -2.17 -1.60
N ASP A 65 -17.80 -0.88 -1.92
CA ASP A 65 -16.76 -0.21 -2.71
C ASP A 65 -16.25 1.08 -2.03
N THR A 66 -15.61 0.90 -0.89
CA THR A 66 -14.92 2.01 -0.21
C THR A 66 -13.41 1.98 -0.47
N LEU A 67 -12.75 3.14 -0.38
CA LEU A 67 -11.30 3.24 -0.53
C LEU A 67 -10.56 2.34 0.47
N ALA A 68 -11.04 2.26 1.72
CA ALA A 68 -10.52 1.33 2.72
C ALA A 68 -10.61 -0.13 2.26
N GLN A 69 -11.76 -0.54 1.70
CA GLN A 69 -11.95 -1.92 1.22
C GLN A 69 -11.03 -2.24 0.04
N ARG A 70 -10.87 -1.30 -0.90
CA ARG A 70 -9.95 -1.45 -2.03
C ARG A 70 -8.50 -1.57 -1.60
N CYS A 71 -8.10 -0.91 -0.52
CA CYS A 71 -6.72 -0.94 -0.03
C CYS A 71 -6.44 -2.10 0.92
N LYS A 72 -7.48 -2.81 1.39
CA LYS A 72 -7.37 -3.89 2.37
C LYS A 72 -6.69 -5.14 1.81
N ASP A 73 -6.88 -5.42 0.53
CA ASP A 73 -6.30 -6.58 -0.14
C ASP A 73 -5.55 -6.15 -1.40
N ILE A 74 -4.22 -6.29 -1.36
CA ILE A 74 -3.34 -6.11 -2.52
C ILE A 74 -2.53 -7.36 -2.80
N SER A 75 -3.02 -8.54 -2.38
CA SER A 75 -2.35 -9.82 -2.56
C SER A 75 -2.09 -10.17 -4.03
N SER A 76 -2.85 -9.57 -4.95
CA SER A 76 -2.66 -9.69 -6.40
C SER A 76 -1.53 -8.81 -6.96
N CYS A 77 -0.97 -7.87 -6.20
CA CYS A 77 0.02 -6.89 -6.68
C CYS A 77 1.43 -7.51 -6.83
N GLN A 78 1.69 -8.18 -7.96
CA GLN A 78 2.90 -8.97 -8.21
C GLN A 78 4.20 -8.15 -8.25
N GLN A 79 4.14 -6.86 -8.50
CA GLN A 79 5.33 -6.00 -8.67
C GLN A 79 5.83 -5.47 -7.32
N LEU A 80 5.08 -5.68 -6.24
CA LEU A 80 5.46 -5.27 -4.90
C LEU A 80 6.59 -6.18 -4.38
N CYS A 81 7.71 -5.57 -4.01
CA CYS A 81 8.93 -6.30 -3.64
C CYS A 81 9.30 -6.09 -2.16
N ASN A 82 9.52 -4.85 -1.73
CA ASN A 82 9.82 -4.57 -0.33
C ASN A 82 8.78 -3.61 0.21
N VAL A 83 8.15 -3.98 1.32
CA VAL A 83 7.18 -3.12 2.00
C VAL A 83 7.59 -2.96 3.45
N LEU A 84 7.69 -1.71 3.89
CA LEU A 84 7.74 -1.37 5.29
C LEU A 84 6.50 -0.53 5.60
N ALA A 85 5.59 -1.05 6.41
CA ALA A 85 4.44 -0.32 6.92
C ALA A 85 4.67 0.03 8.39
N LEU A 86 4.53 1.31 8.72
CA LEU A 86 4.79 1.86 10.04
C LEU A 86 3.49 2.44 10.59
N TYR A 87 3.10 2.00 11.78
CA TYR A 87 1.87 2.44 12.45
C TYR A 87 2.23 3.14 13.77
N PRO A 88 1.63 4.30 14.10
CA PRO A 88 1.85 4.93 15.40
C PRO A 88 1.29 4.08 16.55
N CYS A 89 1.97 4.07 17.70
CA CYS A 89 1.55 3.30 18.89
C CYS A 89 0.40 3.95 19.68
N ASP A 90 0.10 5.22 19.44
CA ASP A 90 -0.89 5.93 20.24
C ASP A 90 -2.31 5.41 19.95
N PRO A 91 -3.08 5.01 20.98
CA PRO A 91 -4.45 4.57 20.78
C PRO A 91 -5.24 5.70 20.14
N LEU A 92 -5.84 5.39 18.99
CA LEU A 92 -6.73 6.31 18.30
C LEU A 92 -7.90 6.64 19.24
N PRO A 93 -8.27 7.92 19.44
CA PRO A 93 -9.44 8.26 20.25
C PRO A 93 -10.69 7.53 19.73
N ASP A 94 -11.61 7.14 20.62
CA ASP A 94 -12.75 6.24 20.35
C ASP A 94 -13.65 6.66 19.16
N LEU A 95 -13.57 7.92 18.73
CA LEU A 95 -14.28 8.49 17.59
C LEU A 95 -13.41 8.66 16.32
N ALA A 96 -12.29 7.94 16.21
CA ALA A 96 -11.34 8.17 15.13
C ALA A 96 -11.87 7.70 13.76
N PHE A 97 -12.23 8.68 12.94
CA PHE A 97 -12.46 8.59 11.49
C PHE A 97 -11.18 8.20 10.69
N HIS A 98 -10.09 7.84 11.38
CA HIS A 98 -8.72 7.77 10.88
C HIS A 98 -8.00 6.54 11.45
N ALA A 99 -8.45 5.34 11.07
CA ALA A 99 -7.65 4.14 11.28
C ALA A 99 -6.82 3.84 10.03
N PRO A 100 -5.55 3.42 10.17
CA PRO A 100 -4.78 2.94 9.05
C PRO A 100 -5.38 1.65 8.48
N VAL A 101 -5.20 1.44 7.18
CA VAL A 101 -5.54 0.16 6.54
C VAL A 101 -4.45 -0.85 6.85
N LEU A 102 -4.83 -1.95 7.50
CA LEU A 102 -4.02 -3.15 7.58
C LEU A 102 -4.22 -3.96 6.31
N THR A 103 -3.15 -4.07 5.53
CA THR A 103 -3.22 -4.52 4.15
C THR A 103 -2.75 -5.96 4.01
N THR A 104 -3.47 -6.77 3.23
CA THR A 104 -3.00 -8.11 2.84
C THR A 104 -2.03 -8.00 1.68
N TYR A 105 -0.77 -8.37 1.92
CA TYR A 105 0.30 -8.32 0.93
C TYR A 105 0.40 -9.62 0.09
N PRO A 106 1.03 -9.57 -1.10
CA PRO A 106 1.32 -10.74 -1.90
C PRO A 106 2.17 -11.78 -1.15
N LYS A 107 1.80 -13.05 -1.25
CA LYS A 107 2.55 -14.19 -0.68
C LYS A 107 3.56 -14.77 -1.69
N THR A 108 4.27 -13.91 -2.42
CA THR A 108 5.26 -14.31 -3.41
C THR A 108 6.65 -14.39 -2.79
N ALA A 109 7.56 -15.14 -3.41
CA ALA A 109 8.93 -15.29 -2.91
C ALA A 109 9.74 -13.97 -2.88
N HIS A 110 9.38 -13.01 -3.73
CA HIS A 110 10.07 -11.72 -3.85
C HIS A 110 9.43 -10.60 -3.02
N CYS A 111 8.20 -10.77 -2.51
CA CYS A 111 7.53 -9.77 -1.68
C CYS A 111 7.89 -9.97 -0.20
N LYS A 112 8.63 -9.00 0.36
CA LYS A 112 9.04 -8.93 1.75
C LYS A 112 8.31 -7.76 2.42
N ALA A 113 7.15 -8.05 3.00
CA ALA A 113 6.40 -7.07 3.78
C ALA A 113 6.78 -7.16 5.26
N ARG A 114 6.98 -6.00 5.87
CA ARG A 114 7.21 -5.82 7.31
C ARG A 114 6.27 -4.76 7.83
N GLU A 115 5.67 -5.04 8.97
CA GLU A 115 4.77 -4.14 9.67
C GLU A 115 5.34 -3.86 11.05
N GLU A 116 5.54 -2.59 11.37
CA GLU A 116 6.12 -2.17 12.65
C GLU A 116 5.23 -1.11 13.31
N VAL A 117 5.16 -1.20 14.64
CA VAL A 117 4.49 -0.18 15.47
C VAL A 117 5.58 0.72 16.06
N LEU A 118 5.50 2.02 15.78
CA LEU A 118 6.46 2.99 16.27
C LEU A 118 6.19 3.29 17.73
N GLN A 119 7.08 2.85 18.62
CA GLN A 119 7.04 3.22 20.04
C GLN A 119 7.47 4.68 20.21
N SER A 120 6.74 5.43 21.02
CA SER A 120 7.11 6.77 21.45
C SER A 120 8.41 6.70 22.26
N ILE A 121 9.39 7.52 21.88
CA ILE A 121 10.70 7.66 22.57
C ILE A 121 10.52 8.54 23.81
#